data_AF-A0A529SFH8-F1
#
_entry.id   AF-A0A529SFH8-F1
#
_cell.length_a   1.000
_cell.length_b   1.000
_cell.length_c   1.000
_cell.angle_alpha   90.00
_cell.angle_beta   90.00
_cell.angle_gamma   90.00
#
_symmetry.space_group_name_H-M   'P 1'
#
loop_
_entity.id
_entity.type
_entity.pdbx_description
1 polymer ?
#
loop_
_entity_poly.entity_id
_entity_poly.type
_entity_poly.pdbx_seq_one_letter_code
_entity_poly.pdbx_strand_id
1 'polypeptide(L)' 'YKKTAPLTGYYYAKGKLKTVDGMASIDAVTDEIGRVLAAAAK' A
#
# COMPACT_ATOMS: atom_id res chain seq x y z
N TYR A 1 -11.60 -14.10 3.94
CA TYR A 1 -10.35 -14.15 4.73
C TYR A 1 -9.27 -15.10 4.18
N LYS A 2 -9.60 -16.33 3.75
CA LYS A 2 -8.58 -17.31 3.28
C LYS A 2 -7.90 -17.02 1.93
N LYS A 3 -8.48 -16.18 1.07
CA LYS A 3 -7.96 -15.93 -0.30
C LYS A 3 -7.09 -14.68 -0.45
N THR A 4 -7.25 -13.69 0.43
CA THR A 4 -6.58 -12.38 0.33
C THR A 4 -5.50 -12.17 1.39
N ALA A 5 -5.62 -12.78 2.57
CA ALA A 5 -4.57 -12.77 3.59
C ALA A 5 -3.19 -13.28 3.07
N PRO A 6 -3.12 -14.27 2.14
CA PRO A 6 -1.84 -14.67 1.55
C PRO A 6 -1.17 -13.57 0.72
N LEU A 7 -1.93 -12.60 0.19
CA LEU A 7 -1.40 -11.57 -0.70
C LEU A 7 -0.52 -10.57 0.03
N THR A 8 -0.88 -10.18 1.26
CA THR A 8 -0.06 -9.26 2.07
C THR A 8 1.32 -9.86 2.35
N GLY A 9 1.36 -11.12 2.79
CA GLY A 9 2.62 -11.83 3.04
C GLY A 9 3.45 -12.01 1.75
N TYR A 10 2.81 -12.34 0.63
CA TYR A 10 3.46 -12.45 -0.67
C TYR A 10 4.13 -11.14 -1.12
N TYR A 11 3.44 -10.01 -1.01
CA TYR A 11 4.01 -8.71 -1.39
C TYR A 11 5.06 -8.21 -0.40
N TYR A 12 4.93 -8.55 0.89
CA TYR A 12 5.94 -8.27 1.90
C TYR A 12 7.25 -9.00 1.58
N ALA A 13 7.19 -10.32 1.35
CA ALA A 13 8.36 -11.13 1.00
C ALA A 13 9.05 -10.66 -0.29
N LYS A 14 8.31 -10.01 -1.20
CA LYS A 14 8.85 -9.44 -2.45
C LYS A 14 9.33 -7.99 -2.32
N GLY A 15 9.26 -7.38 -1.14
CA GLY A 15 9.60 -5.95 -0.94
C GLY A 15 8.67 -4.98 -1.68
N LYS A 16 7.50 -5.45 -2.13
CA LYS A 16 6.53 -4.70 -2.93
C LYS A 16 5.31 -4.23 -2.12
N LEU A 17 5.19 -4.66 -0.86
CA LEU A 17 4.10 -4.21 0.01
C LEU A 17 4.29 -2.74 0.37
N LYS A 18 3.23 -1.96 0.17
CA LYS A 18 3.13 -0.55 0.57
C LYS A 18 1.84 -0.42 1.39
N THR A 19 1.91 0.30 2.50
CA THR A 19 0.80 0.48 3.45
C THR A 19 0.39 1.94 3.47
N VAL A 20 -0.91 2.18 3.55
CA VAL A 20 -1.53 3.51 3.69
C VAL A 20 -2.53 3.47 4.85
N ASP A 21 -2.72 4.58 5.55
CA ASP A 21 -3.71 4.67 6.62
C ASP A 21 -5.11 4.94 6.05
N GLY A 22 -5.89 3.88 5.86
CA GLY A 22 -7.25 3.98 5.33
C GLY A 22 -8.28 4.64 6.26
N MET A 23 -7.94 4.98 7.50
CA MET A 23 -8.84 5.66 8.44
C MET A 23 -8.66 7.18 8.43
N ALA A 24 -7.68 7.71 7.70
CA ALA A 24 -7.47 9.15 7.52
C ALA A 24 -8.51 9.78 6.58
N SER A 25 -8.43 11.10 6.39
CA SER A 25 -9.26 11.81 5.41
C SER A 25 -8.92 11.37 3.98
N ILE A 26 -9.88 11.47 3.06
CA ILE A 26 -9.68 11.10 1.64
C ILE A 26 -8.47 11.83 1.04
N ASP A 27 -8.32 13.12 1.36
CA ASP A 27 -7.19 13.93 0.88
C ASP A 27 -5.85 13.37 1.39
N ALA A 28 -5.77 13.02 2.68
CA ALA A 28 -4.57 12.44 3.27
C ALA A 28 -4.23 11.07 2.64
N VAL A 29 -5.23 10.21 2.45
CA VAL A 29 -5.03 8.91 1.79
C VAL A 29 -4.58 9.07 0.34
N THR A 30 -5.15 10.04 -0.37
CA THR A 30 -4.79 10.35 -1.76
C THR A 30 -3.32 10.80 -1.85
N ASP A 31 -2.89 11.67 -0.94
CA ASP A 31 -1.50 12.13 -0.86
C ASP A 31 -0.54 10.98 -0.52
N GLU A 32 -0.90 10.11 0.41
CA GLU A 32 -0.10 8.92 0.75
C GLU A 32 0.07 7.98 -0.46
N ILE A 33 -1.01 7.71 -1.19
CA ILE A 33 -0.97 6.92 -2.42
C ILE A 33 -0.07 7.59 -3.47
N GLY A 34 -0.18 8.91 -3.63
CA GLY A 34 0.66 9.70 -4.54
C GLY A 34 2.15 9.55 -4.24
N ARG A 35 2.54 9.62 -2.95
CA ARG A 35 3.93 9.42 -2.51
C ARG A 35 4.45 8.02 -2.83
N VAL A 36 3.61 6.99 -2.64
CA VAL A 36 3.95 5.60 -2.97
C VAL A 36 4.23 5.44 -4.47
N LEU A 37 3.39 6.03 -5.32
CA LEU A 37 3.54 5.98 -6.77
C LEU A 37 4.79 6.74 -7.24
N ALA A 38 5.04 7.93 -6.71
CA ALA A 38 6.24 8.71 -7.02
C ALA A 38 7.54 7.96 -6.65
N ALA A 39 7.56 7.28 -5.51
CA ALA A 39 8.70 6.47 -5.09
C ALA A 39 8.92 5.22 -5.97
N ALA A 40 7.87 4.68 -6.58
CA ALA A 40 7.96 3.51 -7.46
C ALA A 40 8.39 3.84 -8.90
N ALA A 41 8.21 5.10 -9.32
CA ALA A 41 8.62 5.60 -10.64
C ALA A 41 10.07 6.09 -10.70
N LYS A 42 10.81 6.03 -9.57
CA LYS A 42 12.22 6.38 -9.45
C LYS A 42 13.10 5.15 -9.59
#